data_AF-A0A9D8F807-F1
#
_entry.id   AF-A0A9D8F807-F1
#
_cell.length_a   1.000
_cell.length_b   1.000
_cell.length_c   1.000
_cell.angle_alpha   90.00
_cell.angle_beta   90.00
_cell.angle_gamma   90.00
#
_symmetry.space_group_name_H-M   'P 1'
#
loop_
_entity.id
_entity.type
_entity.pdbx_description
1 polymer ?
#
loop_
_entity_poly.entity_id
_entity_poly.type
_entity_poly.pdbx_seq_one_letter_code
_entity_poly.pdbx_strand_id
1 'polypeptide(L)'
;MLKERKRLKVRDAAAQWEVIQKEFNVEEFINYFAVNMCVQNWDGFFNNYFVYRDVKPGSKWEIYPWDQDKTWGEYDGASERFDWYDMPLTMGMQGDNPPRLRGLMRFEGGGPFGGASWWRPPGWFSGPLLANPEFRQRFKKRLAEICLTVFTPAKMEPLVVSLENRLGPEIMIRAGLTRQDPAEASRRFQRHLDSFRNQAEHRRQFILNALSKEK
;
A
#
# COMPACT_ATOMS: atom_id res chain seq x y z
N MET A 1 -1.58 22.94 11.40
CA MET A 1 -1.28 21.59 11.93
C MET A 1 -1.68 21.34 13.39
N LEU A 2 -1.20 22.11 14.39
CA LEU A 2 -1.42 21.76 15.82
C LEU A 2 -2.90 21.87 16.26
N LYS A 3 -3.68 22.82 15.70
CA LYS A 3 -5.12 22.96 15.96
C LYS A 3 -5.95 21.83 15.33
N GLU A 4 -5.65 21.44 14.08
CA GLU A 4 -6.34 20.31 13.43
C GLU A 4 -6.01 18.98 14.12
N ARG A 5 -4.78 18.82 14.61
CA ARG A 5 -4.40 17.68 15.47
C ARG A 5 -5.30 17.49 16.69
N LYS A 6 -5.72 18.59 17.34
CA LYS A 6 -6.63 18.51 18.49
C LYS A 6 -8.04 18.09 18.06
N ARG A 7 -8.47 18.47 16.85
CA ARG A 7 -9.80 18.14 16.32
C ARG A 7 -9.91 16.70 15.80
N LEU A 8 -8.84 16.12 15.26
CA LEU A 8 -8.83 14.70 14.86
C LEU A 8 -8.83 13.73 16.06
N LYS A 9 -8.50 14.21 17.26
CA LYS A 9 -8.55 13.42 18.51
C LYS A 9 -9.93 13.45 19.21
N VAL A 10 -10.95 13.99 18.55
CA VAL A 10 -12.33 13.95 19.06
C VAL A 10 -12.74 12.49 19.20
N ARG A 11 -13.21 12.11 20.40
CA ARG A 11 -13.60 10.73 20.72
C ARG A 11 -14.94 10.33 20.12
N ASP A 12 -15.79 11.30 19.80
CA ASP A 12 -17.06 11.07 19.14
C ASP A 12 -16.86 10.89 17.63
N ALA A 13 -17.26 9.73 17.10
CA ALA A 13 -17.01 9.36 15.73
C ALA A 13 -17.74 10.26 14.71
N ALA A 14 -18.95 10.72 15.05
CA ALA A 14 -19.75 11.59 14.19
C ALA A 14 -19.13 13.00 14.12
N ALA A 15 -18.79 13.59 15.26
CA ALA A 15 -18.10 14.88 15.30
C ALA A 15 -16.71 14.82 14.66
N GLN A 16 -16.00 13.69 14.79
CA GLN A 16 -14.74 13.48 14.07
C GLN A 16 -14.98 13.42 12.56
N TRP A 17 -16.03 12.74 12.10
CA TRP A 17 -16.39 12.66 10.69
C TRP A 17 -16.70 14.03 10.07
N GLU A 18 -17.42 14.89 10.78
CA GLU A 18 -17.65 16.29 10.36
C GLU A 18 -16.35 17.06 10.15
N VAL A 19 -15.37 16.89 11.06
CA VAL A 19 -14.03 17.48 10.90
C VAL A 19 -13.32 16.89 9.68
N ILE A 20 -13.42 15.57 9.47
CA ILE A 20 -12.80 14.90 8.33
C ILE A 20 -13.35 15.46 7.01
N GLN A 21 -14.67 15.52 6.86
CA GLN A 21 -15.31 16.05 5.66
C GLN A 21 -14.95 17.51 5.38
N LYS A 22 -14.83 18.31 6.45
CA LYS A 22 -14.51 19.73 6.35
C LYS A 22 -13.06 19.99 5.95
N GLU A 23 -12.12 19.26 6.53
CA GLU A 23 -10.70 19.60 6.45
C GLU A 23 -9.92 18.75 5.43
N PHE A 24 -10.44 17.60 4.98
CA PHE A 24 -9.70 16.65 4.12
C PHE A 24 -10.40 16.38 2.80
N ASN A 25 -9.61 16.25 1.73
CA ASN A 25 -10.07 15.66 0.47
C ASN A 25 -10.28 14.16 0.69
N VAL A 26 -11.47 13.80 1.14
CA VAL A 26 -11.78 12.44 1.62
C VAL A 26 -11.58 11.39 0.53
N GLU A 27 -11.97 11.69 -0.71
CA GLU A 27 -11.82 10.76 -1.82
C GLU A 27 -10.35 10.48 -2.14
N GLU A 28 -9.52 11.52 -2.11
CA GLU A 28 -8.09 11.40 -2.36
C GLU A 28 -7.38 10.55 -1.29
N PHE A 29 -7.65 10.80 -0.01
CA PHE A 29 -7.09 9.99 1.08
C PHE A 29 -7.59 8.54 1.02
N ILE A 30 -8.86 8.31 0.68
CA ILE A 30 -9.39 6.96 0.47
C ILE A 30 -8.65 6.25 -0.67
N ASN A 31 -8.49 6.93 -1.81
CA ASN A 31 -7.79 6.38 -2.97
C ASN A 31 -6.33 6.06 -2.64
N TYR A 32 -5.63 6.98 -1.99
CA TYR A 32 -4.24 6.81 -1.57
C TYR A 32 -4.06 5.57 -0.68
N PHE A 33 -4.85 5.44 0.40
CA PHE A 33 -4.74 4.28 1.27
C PHE A 33 -5.17 2.98 0.59
N ALA A 34 -6.18 3.02 -0.29
CA ALA A 34 -6.64 1.84 -1.00
C ALA A 34 -5.58 1.33 -1.99
N VAL A 35 -4.92 2.23 -2.72
CA VAL A 35 -3.82 1.88 -3.63
C VAL A 35 -2.63 1.33 -2.84
N ASN A 36 -2.22 1.97 -1.74
CA ASN A 36 -1.16 1.44 -0.88
C ASN A 36 -1.47 0.04 -0.34
N MET A 37 -2.75 -0.25 -0.07
CA MET A 37 -3.18 -1.58 0.34
C MET A 37 -3.05 -2.61 -0.80
N CYS A 38 -3.31 -2.21 -2.05
CA CYS A 38 -3.14 -3.07 -3.24
C CYS A 38 -1.67 -3.34 -3.55
N VAL A 39 -0.83 -2.31 -3.59
CA VAL A 39 0.59 -2.44 -3.95
C VAL A 39 1.47 -2.86 -2.76
N GLN A 40 0.86 -3.06 -1.59
CA GLN A 40 1.56 -3.40 -0.34
C GLN A 40 2.65 -2.39 0.05
N ASN A 41 2.34 -1.10 -0.01
CA ASN A 41 3.24 -0.11 0.56
C ASN A 41 3.10 -0.09 2.10
N TRP A 42 4.01 -0.80 2.78
CA TRP A 42 3.99 -0.93 4.24
C TRP A 42 4.38 0.37 4.96
N ASP A 43 5.18 1.25 4.34
CA ASP A 43 5.60 2.54 4.91
C ASP A 43 4.61 3.67 4.59
N GLY A 44 3.80 3.50 3.53
CA GLY A 44 2.91 4.51 2.96
C GLY A 44 1.77 5.00 3.88
N PHE A 45 1.52 4.36 5.01
CA PHE A 45 0.50 4.79 5.97
C PHE A 45 1.01 5.85 6.95
N PHE A 46 2.32 5.96 7.13
CA PHE A 46 2.93 6.88 8.10
C PHE A 46 4.11 7.67 7.53
N ASN A 47 4.61 7.29 6.36
CA ASN A 47 5.71 7.92 5.63
C ASN A 47 5.45 7.82 4.11
N ASN A 48 6.43 8.20 3.27
CA ASN A 48 6.38 8.03 1.81
C ASN A 48 5.20 8.74 1.13
N TYR A 49 4.86 9.92 1.67
CA TYR A 49 3.93 10.86 1.05
C TYR A 49 4.28 12.30 1.36
N PHE A 50 3.80 13.19 0.50
CA PHE A 50 3.64 14.61 0.82
C PHE A 50 2.17 14.91 1.12
N VAL A 51 1.95 15.92 1.97
CA VAL A 51 0.61 16.50 2.15
C VAL A 51 0.64 17.96 1.76
N TYR A 52 -0.43 18.39 1.12
CA TYR A 52 -0.60 19.75 0.64
C TYR A 52 -1.97 20.28 1.07
N ARG A 53 -2.03 21.58 1.31
CA ARG A 53 -3.27 22.33 1.53
C ARG A 53 -3.01 23.73 1.01
N ASP A 54 -3.77 24.14 0.00
CA ASP A 54 -3.73 25.52 -0.51
C ASP A 54 -4.05 26.49 0.66
N VAL A 55 -3.36 27.64 0.69
CA VAL A 55 -3.51 28.66 1.73
C VAL A 55 -4.87 29.36 1.70
N LYS A 56 -5.65 29.20 0.62
CA LYS A 56 -6.98 29.79 0.49
C LYS A 56 -7.94 29.29 1.60
N PRO A 57 -8.83 30.17 2.11
CA PRO A 57 -9.87 29.77 3.04
C PRO A 57 -10.74 28.64 2.47
N GLY A 58 -10.99 27.61 3.27
CA GLY A 58 -11.83 26.47 2.88
C GLY A 58 -11.12 25.37 2.09
N SER A 59 -9.85 25.56 1.72
CA SER A 59 -9.03 24.49 1.11
C SER A 59 -8.88 23.30 2.04
N LYS A 60 -8.81 22.11 1.45
CA LYS A 60 -8.70 20.83 2.15
C LYS A 60 -7.29 20.27 2.04
N TRP A 61 -6.94 19.40 2.98
CA TRP A 61 -5.73 18.60 2.91
C TRP A 61 -5.84 17.55 1.80
N GLU A 62 -4.75 17.39 1.07
CA GLU A 62 -4.49 16.48 -0.04
C GLU A 62 -3.22 15.68 0.28
N ILE A 63 -3.08 14.48 -0.30
CA ILE A 63 -2.00 13.53 -0.09
C ILE A 63 -1.47 12.96 -1.41
N TYR A 64 -0.15 12.99 -1.57
CA TYR A 64 0.53 12.57 -2.79
C TYR A 64 1.58 11.50 -2.49
N PRO A 65 1.63 10.39 -3.25
CA PRO A 65 2.59 9.34 -3.03
C PRO A 65 4.01 9.81 -3.35
N TRP A 66 4.97 9.31 -2.58
CA TRP A 66 6.40 9.44 -2.81
C TRP A 66 7.06 8.09 -2.54
N ASP A 67 8.20 7.78 -3.15
CA ASP A 67 9.02 6.61 -2.79
C ASP A 67 8.24 5.27 -2.73
N GLN A 68 7.91 4.75 -3.92
CA GLN A 68 7.03 3.59 -4.13
C GLN A 68 7.79 2.36 -4.65
N ASP A 69 9.11 2.31 -4.47
CA ASP A 69 9.97 1.24 -4.94
C ASP A 69 9.80 -0.07 -4.12
N LYS A 70 9.65 0.03 -2.80
CA LYS A 70 9.38 -1.10 -1.88
C LYS A 70 7.90 -1.46 -1.82
N THR A 71 7.39 -1.82 -2.99
CA THR A 71 6.00 -2.24 -3.21
C THR A 71 5.98 -3.51 -4.05
N TRP A 72 4.80 -4.04 -4.34
CA TRP A 72 4.63 -5.25 -5.16
C TRP A 72 5.40 -6.46 -4.60
N GLY A 73 5.49 -6.60 -3.28
CA GLY A 73 6.17 -7.73 -2.64
C GLY A 73 7.68 -7.58 -2.51
N GLU A 74 8.27 -6.54 -3.10
CA GLU A 74 9.69 -6.21 -2.99
C GLU A 74 10.00 -5.48 -1.67
N TYR A 75 11.09 -5.87 -1.03
CA TYR A 75 11.66 -5.25 0.16
C TYR A 75 13.06 -5.79 0.45
N ASP A 76 13.80 -5.14 1.34
CA ASP A 76 15.14 -5.59 1.73
C ASP A 76 15.08 -7.00 2.33
N GLY A 77 15.57 -8.00 1.59
CA GLY A 77 15.51 -9.41 1.99
C GLY A 77 14.22 -10.13 1.61
N ALA A 78 13.46 -9.60 0.65
CA ALA A 78 12.34 -10.30 0.04
C ALA A 78 12.76 -11.67 -0.53
N SER A 79 11.83 -12.62 -0.47
CA SER A 79 11.93 -13.88 -1.20
C SER A 79 12.05 -13.58 -2.70
N GLU A 80 12.86 -14.34 -3.44
CA GLU A 80 12.96 -14.21 -4.91
C GLU A 80 11.63 -14.50 -5.64
N ARG A 81 10.65 -15.09 -4.93
CA ARG A 81 9.31 -15.36 -5.43
C ARG A 81 8.33 -14.22 -5.17
N PHE A 82 8.71 -13.23 -4.36
CA PHE A 82 7.87 -12.11 -3.93
C PHE A 82 6.52 -12.57 -3.35
N ASP A 83 6.57 -13.67 -2.59
CA ASP A 83 5.43 -14.44 -2.09
C ASP A 83 4.77 -13.87 -0.82
N TRP A 84 5.13 -12.65 -0.45
CA TRP A 84 4.50 -11.96 0.66
C TRP A 84 3.29 -11.17 0.18
N TYR A 85 2.09 -11.50 0.67
CA TYR A 85 0.82 -10.87 0.24
C TYR A 85 -0.08 -10.43 1.41
N ASP A 86 0.40 -10.58 2.64
CA ASP A 86 -0.47 -10.69 3.83
C ASP A 86 -0.57 -9.40 4.65
N MET A 87 -0.38 -8.22 4.04
CA MET A 87 -0.62 -6.95 4.73
C MET A 87 -2.07 -6.87 5.25
N PRO A 88 -2.31 -6.79 6.58
CA PRO A 88 -3.66 -6.73 7.12
C PRO A 88 -4.41 -5.49 6.66
N LEU A 89 -5.73 -5.61 6.44
CA LEU A 89 -6.55 -4.45 6.03
C LEU A 89 -6.63 -3.36 7.11
N THR A 90 -6.28 -3.69 8.35
CA THR A 90 -6.24 -2.76 9.48
C THR A 90 -4.95 -1.95 9.53
N MET A 91 -3.93 -2.30 8.75
CA MET A 91 -2.61 -1.66 8.77
C MET A 91 -2.72 -0.12 8.73
N GLY A 92 -2.01 0.54 9.64
CA GLY A 92 -1.98 2.00 9.74
C GLY A 92 -3.19 2.63 10.43
N MET A 93 -4.17 1.86 10.90
CA MET A 93 -5.35 2.32 11.64
C MET A 93 -5.06 2.53 13.14
N GLN A 94 -5.72 3.51 13.77
CA GLN A 94 -5.67 3.66 15.22
C GLN A 94 -6.27 2.44 15.93
N GLY A 95 -5.55 1.90 16.92
CA GLY A 95 -6.00 0.73 17.69
C GLY A 95 -5.67 -0.61 17.02
N ASP A 96 -5.04 -0.59 15.84
CA ASP A 96 -4.54 -1.80 15.20
C ASP A 96 -3.31 -2.35 15.94
N ASN A 97 -3.18 -3.67 15.92
CA ASN A 97 -2.06 -4.39 16.52
C ASN A 97 -1.51 -5.38 15.52
N PRO A 98 -0.18 -5.64 15.53
CA PRO A 98 0.38 -6.67 14.67
C PRO A 98 -0.35 -7.98 14.99
N PRO A 99 -0.75 -8.76 13.98
CA PRO A 99 -1.48 -9.99 14.25
C PRO A 99 -0.63 -10.88 15.18
N ARG A 100 -1.24 -11.38 16.26
CA ARG A 100 -0.53 -12.16 17.28
C ARG A 100 0.17 -13.34 16.61
N LEU A 101 1.45 -13.57 16.93
CA LEU A 101 2.20 -14.78 16.55
C LEU A 101 1.38 -16.00 16.98
N ARG A 102 0.67 -16.65 16.04
CA ARG A 102 -0.23 -17.77 16.36
C ARG A 102 0.53 -19.07 16.10
N GLY A 103 1.34 -19.50 17.06
CA GLY A 103 2.08 -20.77 17.00
C GLY A 103 3.21 -20.81 15.97
N LEU A 104 3.66 -22.01 15.59
CA LEU A 104 4.83 -22.28 14.72
C LEU A 104 4.76 -21.66 13.31
N MET A 105 3.64 -21.05 12.92
CA MET A 105 3.52 -20.31 11.66
C MET A 105 4.08 -18.90 11.86
N ARG A 106 5.30 -18.70 11.36
CA ARG A 106 5.87 -17.36 11.18
C ARG A 106 4.89 -16.53 10.34
N PHE A 107 4.67 -15.28 10.71
CA PHE A 107 4.33 -14.27 9.70
C PHE A 107 5.38 -14.40 8.60
N GLU A 108 5.00 -14.86 7.41
CA GLU A 108 5.93 -14.90 6.28
C GLU A 108 6.46 -13.48 6.06
N GLY A 109 7.79 -13.35 6.01
CA GLY A 109 8.51 -12.08 6.11
C GLY A 109 9.15 -11.78 7.47
N GLY A 110 9.06 -12.68 8.48
CA GLY A 110 9.64 -12.51 9.83
C GLY A 110 11.17 -12.50 9.94
N GLY A 111 11.88 -11.95 8.96
CA GLY A 111 13.25 -11.49 9.12
C GLY A 111 13.29 -10.10 9.77
N PRO A 112 14.48 -9.57 10.12
CA PRO A 112 14.62 -8.22 10.69
C PRO A 112 14.13 -7.08 9.78
N PHE A 113 13.70 -7.38 8.55
CA PHE A 113 13.35 -6.43 7.51
C PHE A 113 12.00 -6.72 6.83
N GLY A 114 11.10 -7.51 7.41
CA GLY A 114 9.76 -7.73 6.87
C GLY A 114 8.71 -8.10 7.92
N GLY A 115 7.45 -8.22 7.51
CA GLY A 115 6.37 -8.67 8.41
C GLY A 115 6.14 -7.76 9.61
N ALA A 116 6.01 -8.36 10.79
CA ALA A 116 5.79 -7.64 12.05
C ALA A 116 6.92 -6.65 12.42
N SER A 117 8.13 -6.78 11.85
CA SER A 117 9.23 -5.83 12.09
C SER A 117 8.99 -4.45 11.48
N TRP A 118 8.12 -4.39 10.45
CA TRP A 118 7.70 -3.15 9.81
C TRP A 118 6.43 -2.57 10.43
N TRP A 119 5.89 -3.23 11.45
CA TRP A 119 4.76 -2.72 12.18
C TRP A 119 5.16 -1.49 12.97
N ARG A 120 4.43 -0.39 12.75
CA ARG A 120 4.70 0.90 13.38
C ARG A 120 3.42 1.49 13.95
N PRO A 121 3.55 2.43 14.91
CA PRO A 121 2.41 3.25 15.32
C PRO A 121 1.76 3.90 14.09
N PRO A 122 0.43 4.03 14.08
CA PRO A 122 -0.29 4.59 12.95
C PRO A 122 0.14 6.03 12.68
N GLY A 123 0.08 6.42 11.40
CA GLY A 123 0.42 7.77 10.96
C GLY A 123 -0.58 8.82 11.45
N TRP A 124 -0.19 10.09 11.35
CA TRP A 124 -1.01 11.22 11.79
C TRP A 124 -2.35 11.33 11.06
N PHE A 125 -2.40 10.87 9.81
CA PHE A 125 -3.61 10.83 9.00
C PHE A 125 -4.21 9.43 8.96
N SER A 126 -3.43 8.40 8.61
CA SER A 126 -3.94 7.03 8.49
C SER A 126 -4.64 6.56 9.77
N GLY A 127 -4.06 6.85 10.93
CA GLY A 127 -4.56 6.41 12.22
C GLY A 127 -6.01 6.83 12.47
N PRO A 128 -6.28 8.14 12.61
CA PRO A 128 -7.63 8.62 12.86
C PRO A 128 -8.57 8.42 11.67
N LEU A 129 -8.10 8.56 10.43
CA LEU A 129 -8.96 8.43 9.25
C LEU A 129 -9.44 6.99 9.06
N LEU A 130 -8.54 6.00 9.04
CA LEU A 130 -8.93 4.60 8.85
C LEU A 130 -9.71 4.04 10.04
N ALA A 131 -9.59 4.63 11.23
CA ALA A 131 -10.35 4.21 12.41
C ALA A 131 -11.76 4.83 12.47
N ASN A 132 -12.02 5.92 11.73
CA ASN A 132 -13.34 6.52 11.68
C ASN A 132 -14.32 5.60 10.90
N PRO A 133 -15.49 5.23 11.47
CA PRO A 133 -16.39 4.26 10.84
C PRO A 133 -16.86 4.62 9.42
N GLU A 134 -17.21 5.89 9.20
CA GLU A 134 -17.69 6.39 7.90
C GLU A 134 -16.56 6.35 6.85
N PHE A 135 -15.38 6.85 7.21
CA PHE A 135 -14.20 6.78 6.35
C PHE A 135 -13.84 5.32 6.04
N ARG A 136 -13.84 4.45 7.05
CA ARG A 136 -13.48 3.04 6.94
C ARG A 136 -14.43 2.28 6.02
N GLN A 137 -15.73 2.52 6.12
CA GLN A 137 -16.72 1.92 5.24
C GLN A 137 -16.46 2.31 3.78
N ARG A 138 -16.21 3.60 3.51
CA ARG A 138 -15.94 4.11 2.17
C ARG A 138 -14.60 3.60 1.63
N PHE A 139 -13.57 3.53 2.48
CA PHE A 139 -12.28 2.91 2.15
C PHE A 139 -12.46 1.45 1.71
N LYS A 140 -13.16 0.63 2.49
CA LYS A 140 -13.39 -0.78 2.15
C LYS A 140 -14.15 -0.93 0.83
N LYS A 141 -15.18 -0.11 0.61
CA LYS A 141 -15.93 -0.08 -0.65
C LYS A 141 -15.02 0.25 -1.82
N ARG A 142 -14.20 1.29 -1.71
CA ARG A 142 -13.27 1.69 -2.76
C ARG A 142 -12.18 0.65 -3.02
N LEU A 143 -11.65 0.04 -1.96
CA LEU A 143 -10.67 -1.04 -2.07
C LEU A 143 -11.25 -2.25 -2.82
N ALA A 144 -12.49 -2.64 -2.51
CA ALA A 144 -13.19 -3.68 -3.25
C ALA A 144 -13.35 -3.31 -4.73
N GLU A 145 -13.80 -2.08 -5.01
CA GLU A 145 -13.96 -1.58 -6.37
C GLU A 145 -12.65 -1.64 -7.17
N ILE A 146 -11.55 -1.14 -6.61
CA ILE A 146 -10.21 -1.19 -7.23
C ILE A 146 -9.81 -2.64 -7.53
N CYS A 147 -9.98 -3.56 -6.59
CA CYS A 147 -9.66 -4.98 -6.79
C CYS A 147 -10.56 -5.65 -7.84
N LEU A 148 -11.76 -5.13 -8.10
CA LEU A 148 -12.67 -5.67 -9.11
C LEU A 148 -12.47 -5.06 -10.50
N THR A 149 -11.87 -3.87 -10.60
CA THR A 149 -11.90 -3.07 -11.85
C THR A 149 -10.52 -2.65 -12.35
N VAL A 150 -9.58 -2.32 -11.46
CA VAL A 150 -8.28 -1.74 -11.80
C VAL A 150 -7.15 -2.70 -11.46
N PHE A 151 -7.05 -3.13 -10.21
CA PHE A 151 -6.03 -4.05 -9.72
C PHE A 151 -6.44 -5.50 -10.02
N THR A 152 -6.34 -5.87 -11.29
CA THR A 152 -6.66 -7.23 -11.79
C THR A 152 -5.56 -7.71 -12.74
N PRO A 153 -5.32 -9.04 -12.84
CA PRO A 153 -4.34 -9.58 -13.78
C PRO A 153 -4.59 -9.09 -15.22
N ALA A 154 -5.85 -9.06 -15.66
CA ALA A 154 -6.22 -8.61 -17.01
C ALA A 154 -5.88 -7.13 -17.30
N LYS A 155 -5.85 -6.28 -16.26
CA LYS A 155 -5.46 -4.86 -16.40
C LYS A 155 -3.97 -4.64 -16.18
N MET A 156 -3.32 -5.46 -15.37
CA MET A 156 -1.90 -5.32 -15.06
C MET A 156 -1.01 -5.94 -16.15
N GLU A 157 -1.38 -7.08 -16.73
CA GLU A 157 -0.55 -7.79 -17.70
C GLU A 157 -0.10 -6.93 -18.89
N PRO A 158 -0.97 -6.14 -19.55
CA PRO A 158 -0.53 -5.30 -20.66
C PRO A 158 0.51 -4.24 -20.23
N LEU A 159 0.46 -3.78 -18.98
CA LEU A 159 1.43 -2.83 -18.44
C LEU A 159 2.78 -3.51 -18.19
N VAL A 160 2.76 -4.74 -17.63
CA VAL A 160 3.97 -5.54 -17.39
C VAL A 160 4.65 -5.88 -18.71
N VAL A 161 3.91 -6.33 -19.73
CA VAL A 161 4.43 -6.60 -21.08
C VAL A 161 5.00 -5.33 -21.72
N SER A 162 4.35 -4.18 -21.54
CA SER A 162 4.86 -2.90 -22.05
C SER A 162 6.19 -2.51 -21.38
N LEU A 163 6.32 -2.73 -20.07
CA LEU A 163 7.58 -2.51 -19.34
C LEU A 163 8.68 -3.47 -19.81
N GLU A 164 8.35 -4.74 -19.98
CA GLU A 164 9.27 -5.77 -20.48
C GLU A 164 9.85 -5.38 -21.85
N ASN A 165 8.98 -5.03 -22.80
CA ASN A 165 9.39 -4.66 -24.15
C ASN A 165 10.26 -3.40 -24.17
N ARG A 166 9.99 -2.44 -23.27
CA ARG A 166 10.74 -1.18 -23.19
C ARG A 166 12.08 -1.32 -22.50
N LEU A 167 12.16 -2.13 -21.44
CA LEU A 167 13.33 -2.18 -20.56
C LEU A 167 14.20 -3.41 -20.81
N GLY A 168 13.65 -4.50 -21.35
CA GLY A 168 14.39 -5.75 -21.61
C GLY A 168 15.70 -5.55 -22.38
N PRO A 169 15.71 -4.82 -23.52
CA PRO A 169 16.96 -4.52 -24.23
C PRO A 169 17.96 -3.72 -23.38
N GLU A 170 17.48 -2.77 -22.58
CA GLU A 170 18.32 -1.93 -21.72
C GLU A 170 18.97 -2.72 -20.58
N ILE A 171 18.30 -3.75 -20.06
CA ILE A 171 18.86 -4.65 -19.04
C ILE A 171 20.11 -5.36 -19.56
N MET A 172 20.06 -5.85 -20.81
CA MET A 172 21.20 -6.53 -21.44
C MET A 172 22.37 -5.57 -21.67
N ILE A 173 22.10 -4.37 -22.18
CA ILE A 173 23.11 -3.33 -22.40
C ILE A 173 23.76 -2.93 -21.08
N ARG A 174 22.96 -2.63 -20.05
CA ARG A 174 23.45 -2.23 -18.72
C ARG A 174 24.29 -3.33 -18.08
N ALA A 175 23.91 -4.60 -18.23
CA ALA A 175 24.70 -5.72 -17.72
C ALA A 175 26.10 -5.75 -18.35
N GLY A 176 26.18 -5.59 -19.67
CA GLY A 176 27.47 -5.49 -20.37
C GLY A 176 28.32 -4.32 -19.88
N LEU A 177 27.74 -3.13 -19.77
CA LEU A 177 28.44 -1.93 -19.30
C LEU A 177 28.94 -2.05 -17.85
N THR A 178 28.21 -2.77 -17.01
CA THR A 178 28.52 -2.97 -15.58
C THR A 178 29.29 -4.27 -15.30
N ARG A 179 29.73 -4.99 -16.35
CA ARG A 179 30.46 -6.26 -16.26
C ARG A 179 29.71 -7.34 -15.47
N GLN A 180 28.38 -7.35 -15.60
CA GLN A 180 27.50 -8.41 -15.09
C GLN A 180 27.18 -9.41 -16.20
N ASP A 181 26.82 -10.65 -15.83
CA ASP A 181 26.27 -11.63 -16.78
C ASP A 181 24.91 -11.14 -17.32
N PRO A 182 24.78 -10.87 -18.63
CA PRO A 182 23.51 -10.42 -19.22
C PRO A 182 22.37 -11.42 -19.07
N ALA A 183 22.67 -12.73 -19.08
CA ALA A 183 21.64 -13.75 -18.92
C ALA A 183 21.09 -13.75 -17.50
N GLU A 184 21.94 -13.59 -16.48
CA GLU A 184 21.48 -13.46 -15.09
C GLU A 184 20.74 -12.15 -14.85
N ALA A 185 21.21 -11.03 -15.41
CA ALA A 185 20.50 -9.75 -15.31
C ALA A 185 19.08 -9.84 -15.90
N SER A 186 18.93 -10.51 -17.05
CA SER A 186 17.61 -10.77 -17.66
C SER A 186 16.74 -11.67 -16.80
N ARG A 187 17.27 -12.77 -16.25
CA ARG A 187 16.50 -13.63 -15.34
C ARG A 187 16.02 -12.88 -14.11
N ARG A 188 16.86 -12.04 -13.50
CA ARG A 188 16.48 -11.19 -12.37
C ARG A 188 15.39 -10.20 -12.76
N PHE A 189 15.51 -9.56 -13.92
CA PHE A 189 14.49 -8.66 -14.43
C PHE A 189 13.14 -9.37 -14.62
N GLN A 190 13.14 -10.59 -15.18
CA GLN A 190 11.92 -11.40 -15.30
C GLN A 190 11.29 -11.71 -13.94
N ARG A 191 12.08 -12.06 -12.92
CA ARG A 191 11.57 -12.24 -11.55
C ARG A 191 10.87 -10.98 -11.02
N HIS A 192 11.44 -9.80 -11.26
CA HIS A 192 10.80 -8.55 -10.86
C HIS A 192 9.50 -8.28 -11.62
N LEU A 193 9.42 -8.65 -12.91
CA LEU A 193 8.17 -8.57 -13.67
C LEU A 193 7.11 -9.52 -13.13
N ASP A 194 7.50 -10.74 -12.76
CA ASP A 194 6.60 -11.73 -12.17
C ASP A 194 6.08 -11.28 -10.80
N SER A 195 6.84 -10.47 -10.06
CA SER A 195 6.37 -9.81 -8.84
C SER A 195 5.05 -9.05 -9.05
N PHE A 196 4.96 -8.26 -10.13
CA PHE A 196 3.73 -7.51 -10.44
C PHE A 196 2.54 -8.44 -10.69
N ARG A 197 2.77 -9.53 -11.45
CA ARG A 197 1.74 -10.52 -11.79
C ARG A 197 1.24 -11.24 -10.55
N ASN A 198 2.17 -11.77 -9.76
CA ASN A 198 1.91 -12.53 -8.55
C ASN A 198 1.13 -11.69 -7.54
N GLN A 199 1.46 -10.42 -7.37
CA GLN A 199 0.73 -9.51 -6.49
C GLN A 199 -0.66 -9.17 -7.03
N ALA A 200 -0.79 -8.91 -8.33
CA ALA A 200 -2.10 -8.67 -8.97
C ALA A 200 -3.06 -9.86 -8.80
N GLU A 201 -2.54 -11.07 -8.64
CA GLU A 201 -3.30 -12.28 -8.35
C GLU A 201 -3.50 -12.51 -6.84
N HIS A 202 -2.42 -12.78 -6.12
CA HIS A 202 -2.46 -13.29 -4.74
C HIS A 202 -2.81 -12.21 -3.73
N ARG A 203 -2.21 -11.02 -3.81
CA ARG A 203 -2.56 -9.90 -2.93
C ARG A 203 -4.01 -9.47 -3.14
N ARG A 204 -4.44 -9.40 -4.40
CA ARG A 204 -5.84 -9.13 -4.75
C ARG A 204 -6.78 -10.16 -4.12
N GLN A 205 -6.46 -11.45 -4.24
CA GLN A 205 -7.27 -12.52 -3.65
C GLN A 205 -7.31 -12.42 -2.12
N PHE A 206 -6.18 -12.14 -1.47
CA PHE A 206 -6.12 -11.90 -0.03
C PHE A 206 -7.07 -10.77 0.39
N ILE A 207 -7.02 -9.61 -0.30
CA ILE A 207 -7.86 -8.45 0.00
C ILE A 207 -9.35 -8.82 -0.13
N LEU A 208 -9.76 -9.44 -1.23
CA LEU A 208 -11.15 -9.82 -1.46
C LEU A 208 -11.66 -10.82 -0.41
N ASN A 209 -10.81 -11.76 0.00
CA ASN A 209 -11.11 -12.73 1.05
C ASN A 209 -11.22 -12.07 2.43
N ALA A 210 -10.39 -11.07 2.74
CA ALA A 210 -10.48 -10.34 3.99
C ALA A 210 -11.75 -9.48 4.04
N LEU A 211 -12.07 -8.77 2.94
CA LEU A 211 -13.28 -7.95 2.83
C LEU A 211 -14.58 -8.76 2.94
N SER A 212 -14.60 -10.02 2.47
CA SER A 212 -15.79 -10.87 2.57
C SER A 212 -16.06 -11.39 3.98
N LYS A 213 -15.02 -11.53 4.83
CA LYS A 213 -15.13 -11.96 6.23
C LYS A 213 -15.56 -10.83 7.18
N GLU A 214 -15.44 -9.58 6.76
CA GLU A 214 -15.80 -8.38 7.54
C GLU A 214 -17.21 -7.84 7.20
N LYS A 215 -18.01 -8.60 6.43
CA LYS A 215 -19.40 -8.26 6.11
C LYS A 215 -20.38 -8.70 7.19
#